data_AF-M9NA08-F1
#
_entry.id   AF-M9NA08-F1
#
_cell.length_a   1.000
_cell.length_b   1.000
_cell.length_c   1.000
_cell.angle_alpha   90.00
_cell.angle_beta   90.00
_cell.angle_gamma   90.00
#
_symmetry.space_group_name_H-M   'P 1'
#
loop_
_entity.id
_entity.type
_entity.pdbx_description
1 polymer ?
#
loop_
_entity_poly.entity_id
_entity_poly.type
_entity_poly.pdbx_seq_one_letter_code
_entity_poly.pdbx_strand_id
1 'polypeptide(L)'
;MNLVLALTFNTLMTLLLMIIMFWLPQLNSYAEKTNPYECGFDPLNPARIPFSMKFFLIAITFLLFDLEIALLLSLPWALQTTNLPVMIKSSIALIIILTLSLIYEWTQKGLDWTE
;
A
#
# COMPACT_ATOMS: atom_id res chain seq x y z
N MET A 1 25.24 13.52 -1.95
CA MET A 1 25.65 13.17 -3.33
C MET A 1 25.55 11.68 -3.61
N ASN A 2 26.10 10.80 -2.76
CA ASN A 2 26.11 9.34 -2.99
C ASN A 2 24.70 8.71 -3.07
N LEU A 3 23.75 9.13 -2.23
CA LEU A 3 22.36 8.65 -2.31
C LEU A 3 21.70 9.04 -3.64
N VAL A 4 21.85 10.31 -4.04
CA VAL A 4 21.31 10.81 -5.30
C VAL A 4 21.93 10.04 -6.47
N LEU A 5 23.25 9.82 -6.43
CA LEU A 5 23.96 9.04 -7.44
C LEU A 5 23.41 7.60 -7.52
N ALA A 6 23.21 6.92 -6.38
CA ALA A 6 22.64 5.57 -6.33
C ALA A 6 21.21 5.52 -6.90
N LEU A 7 20.34 6.48 -6.53
CA LEU A 7 18.99 6.56 -7.07
C LEU A 7 19.00 6.80 -8.59
N THR A 8 19.82 7.75 -9.06
CA THR A 8 19.94 8.01 -10.50
C THR A 8 20.43 6.78 -11.26
N PHE A 9 21.44 6.07 -10.74
CA PHE A 9 21.94 4.85 -11.35
C PHE A 9 20.87 3.75 -11.43
N ASN A 10 20.12 3.53 -10.35
CA ASN A 10 19.04 2.54 -10.34
C ASN A 10 17.94 2.87 -11.36
N THR A 11 17.51 4.13 -11.42
CA THR A 11 16.49 4.56 -12.40
C THR A 11 16.99 4.47 -13.84
N LEU A 12 18.26 4.77 -14.10
CA LEU A 12 18.85 4.63 -15.43
C LEU A 12 18.95 3.16 -15.86
N MET A 13 19.32 2.27 -14.93
CA MET A 13 19.39 0.85 -15.20
C MET A 13 18.01 0.25 -15.52
N THR A 14 16.96 0.61 -14.77
CA THR A 14 15.59 0.14 -15.08
C THR A 14 15.09 0.68 -16.41
N LEU A 15 15.35 1.96 -16.73
CA LEU A 15 15.01 2.54 -18.03
C LEU A 15 15.75 1.86 -19.18
N LEU A 16 17.04 1.58 -19.02
CA LEU A 16 17.84 0.89 -20.03
C LEU A 16 17.30 -0.52 -20.30
N LEU A 17 16.95 -1.29 -19.26
CA LEU A 17 16.33 -2.60 -19.42
C LEU A 17 14.97 -2.51 -20.11
N MET A 18 14.13 -1.53 -19.76
CA MET A 18 12.84 -1.30 -20.43
C MET A 18 13.01 -0.97 -21.92
N ILE A 19 14.01 -0.17 -22.28
CA ILE A 19 14.32 0.14 -23.69
C ILE A 19 14.75 -1.14 -24.41
N ILE A 20 15.67 -1.93 -23.84
CA ILE A 20 16.08 -3.19 -24.47
C ILE A 20 14.88 -4.11 -24.69
N MET A 21 14.01 -4.26 -23.68
CA MET A 21 12.83 -5.13 -23.77
C MET A 21 11.81 -4.68 -24.81
N PHE A 22 11.69 -3.38 -25.06
CA PHE A 22 10.75 -2.87 -26.07
C PHE A 22 11.30 -2.96 -27.50
N TRP A 23 12.61 -2.76 -27.67
CA TRP A 23 13.23 -2.61 -29.00
C TRP A 23 13.93 -3.87 -29.53
N LEU A 24 14.35 -4.79 -28.66
CA LEU A 24 15.03 -6.03 -29.05
C LEU A 24 14.10 -7.12 -29.65
N PRO A 25 12.86 -7.35 -29.16
CA PRO A 25 11.99 -8.39 -29.71
C PRO A 25 11.30 -7.95 -31.01
N GLN A 26 11.06 -8.91 -31.90
CA GLN A 26 10.31 -8.67 -33.13
C GLN A 26 8.81 -8.53 -32.81
N LEU A 27 8.28 -7.31 -32.98
CA LEU A 27 6.87 -6.99 -32.71
C LEU A 27 6.03 -7.28 -33.97
N ASN A 28 5.23 -8.34 -33.94
CA ASN A 28 4.13 -8.53 -34.87
C ASN A 28 2.80 -8.30 -34.14
N SER A 29 2.07 -7.24 -34.52
CA SER A 29 0.79 -6.83 -33.92
C SER A 29 -0.36 -7.13 -34.87
N TYR A 30 -1.28 -8.00 -34.44
CA TYR A 30 -2.54 -8.30 -35.11
C TYR A 30 -3.66 -8.30 -34.06
N ALA A 31 -4.91 -8.10 -34.48
CA ALA A 31 -6.05 -7.82 -33.60
C ALA A 31 -6.19 -8.83 -32.44
N GLU A 32 -6.08 -10.13 -32.73
CA GLU A 32 -6.18 -11.20 -31.72
C GLU A 32 -5.09 -11.14 -30.64
N LYS A 33 -3.87 -10.69 -30.99
CA LYS A 33 -2.77 -10.55 -30.03
C LYS A 33 -2.93 -9.32 -29.13
N THR A 34 -3.71 -8.35 -29.59
CA THR A 34 -4.03 -7.12 -28.85
C THR A 34 -5.32 -7.23 -28.03
N ASN A 35 -6.10 -8.29 -28.22
CA ASN A 35 -7.32 -8.56 -27.45
C ASN A 35 -6.98 -9.01 -26.03
N PRO A 36 -7.84 -8.71 -25.03
CA PRO A 36 -7.66 -9.17 -23.66
C PRO A 36 -7.75 -10.70 -23.59
N TYR A 37 -6.88 -11.31 -22.80
CA TYR A 37 -6.85 -12.76 -22.61
C TYR A 37 -7.85 -13.18 -21.52
N GLU A 38 -8.92 -13.89 -21.90
CA GLU A 38 -9.88 -14.51 -20.96
C GLU A 38 -9.87 -16.05 -21.16
N CYS A 39 -8.73 -16.68 -20.84
CA CYS A 39 -8.55 -18.14 -20.92
C CYS A 39 -8.82 -18.75 -22.32
N GLY A 40 -8.58 -17.97 -23.39
CA GLY A 40 -8.85 -18.39 -24.77
C GLY A 40 -10.27 -18.14 -25.26
N PHE A 41 -11.10 -17.45 -24.48
CA PHE A 41 -12.44 -17.02 -24.85
C PHE A 41 -12.51 -15.49 -25.00
N ASP A 42 -13.53 -15.04 -25.72
CA ASP A 42 -13.88 -13.62 -25.78
C ASP A 42 -14.45 -13.16 -24.44
N PRO A 43 -14.10 -11.95 -23.99
CA PRO A 43 -14.53 -11.48 -22.69
C PRO A 43 -16.04 -11.30 -22.60
N LEU A 44 -16.66 -11.94 -21.61
CA LEU A 44 -18.11 -11.87 -21.40
C LEU A 44 -18.55 -10.52 -20.82
N ASN A 45 -17.69 -9.92 -20.00
CA ASN A 45 -17.92 -8.66 -19.30
C ASN A 45 -16.67 -7.78 -19.38
N PRO A 46 -16.82 -6.45 -19.22
CA PRO A 46 -15.66 -5.59 -19.05
C PRO A 46 -14.88 -5.98 -17.78
N ALA A 47 -13.55 -5.90 -17.82
CA ALA A 47 -12.68 -6.18 -16.66
C ALA A 47 -12.94 -5.25 -15.46
N ARG A 48 -13.62 -4.12 -15.66
CA ARG A 48 -14.03 -3.19 -14.59
C ARG A 48 -15.40 -3.59 -14.06
N ILE A 49 -15.39 -4.48 -13.08
CA ILE A 49 -16.57 -4.89 -12.31
C ILE A 49 -16.74 -4.02 -11.05
N PRO A 50 -17.97 -3.90 -10.50
CA PRO A 50 -18.18 -3.26 -9.21
C PRO A 50 -17.32 -3.94 -8.14
N PHE A 51 -16.55 -3.13 -7.43
CA PHE A 51 -15.62 -3.56 -6.41
C PHE A 51 -16.34 -3.81 -5.08
N SER A 52 -15.86 -4.76 -4.29
CA SER A 52 -16.50 -5.07 -3.00
C SER A 52 -16.25 -3.93 -1.99
N MET A 53 -17.29 -3.52 -1.28
CA MET A 53 -17.19 -2.47 -0.24
C MET A 53 -16.29 -2.88 0.93
N LYS A 54 -16.07 -4.19 1.13
CA LYS A 54 -15.22 -4.71 2.21
C LYS A 54 -13.76 -4.30 2.02
N PHE A 55 -13.23 -4.40 0.80
CA PHE A 55 -11.87 -3.94 0.51
C PHE A 55 -11.72 -2.43 0.67
N PHE A 56 -12.79 -1.66 0.39
CA PHE A 56 -12.80 -0.23 0.64
C PHE A 56 -12.72 0.09 2.15
N LEU A 57 -13.45 -0.65 2.99
CA LEU A 57 -13.39 -0.49 4.44
C LEU A 57 -11.97 -0.78 4.98
N ILE A 58 -11.33 -1.85 4.51
CA ILE A 58 -9.93 -2.17 4.85
C ILE A 58 -8.97 -1.05 4.42
N ALA A 59 -9.19 -0.43 3.25
CA ALA A 59 -8.34 0.67 2.79
C ALA A 59 -8.45 1.92 3.69
N ILE A 60 -9.66 2.22 4.18
CA ILE A 60 -9.87 3.33 5.13
C ILE A 60 -9.19 3.02 6.46
N THR A 61 -9.34 1.80 6.97
CA THR A 61 -8.79 1.46 8.29
C THR A 61 -7.27 1.36 8.24
N PHE A 62 -6.71 0.87 7.13
CA PHE A 62 -5.28 1.03 6.83
C PHE A 62 -4.82 2.49 6.85
N LEU A 63 -5.55 3.40 6.20
CA LEU A 63 -5.18 4.83 6.16
C LEU A 63 -5.19 5.48 7.55
N LEU A 64 -6.17 5.13 8.39
CA LEU A 64 -6.23 5.63 9.77
C LEU A 64 -5.07 5.10 10.62
N PHE A 65 -4.78 3.79 10.53
CA PHE A 65 -3.66 3.20 11.25
C PHE A 65 -2.29 3.73 10.76
N ASP A 66 -2.13 4.03 9.47
CA ASP A 66 -0.89 4.62 8.95
C ASP A 66 -0.63 6.01 9.55
N LEU A 67 -1.68 6.82 9.73
CA LEU A 67 -1.58 8.12 10.40
C LEU A 67 -1.17 7.97 11.88
N GLU A 68 -1.76 7.00 12.58
CA GLU A 68 -1.40 6.72 13.98
C GLU A 68 0.04 6.17 14.12
N ILE A 69 0.50 5.34 13.19
CA ILE A 69 1.89 4.84 13.14
C ILE A 69 2.86 6.00 12.86
N ALA A 70 2.51 6.93 11.97
CA ALA A 70 3.32 8.12 11.72
C ALA A 70 3.52 8.97 12.99
N LEU A 71 2.50 9.04 13.86
CA LEU A 71 2.62 9.70 15.17
C LEU A 71 3.57 8.91 16.11
N LEU A 72 3.46 7.58 16.14
CA LEU A 72 4.32 6.71 16.95
C LEU A 72 5.79 6.71 16.50
N LEU A 73 6.08 6.96 15.22
CA LEU A 73 7.46 6.99 14.68
C LEU A 73 8.36 8.02 15.39
N SER A 74 7.77 9.07 15.98
CA SER A 74 8.50 10.11 16.70
C SER A 74 8.99 9.71 18.10
N LEU A 75 8.56 8.56 18.62
CA LEU A 75 8.86 8.11 19.98
C LEU A 75 10.35 7.96 20.31
N PRO A 76 11.22 7.41 19.42
CA PRO A 76 12.65 7.30 19.72
C PRO A 76 13.31 8.65 20.02
N TRP A 77 12.87 9.73 19.36
CA TRP A 77 13.35 11.08 19.65
C TRP A 77 12.67 11.66 20.90
N ALA A 78 11.40 11.36 21.13
CA ALA A 78 10.67 11.81 22.32
C ALA A 78 11.24 11.25 23.64
N LEU A 79 11.95 10.11 23.60
CA LEU A 79 12.68 9.56 24.75
C LEU A 79 13.76 10.48 25.32
N GLN A 80 14.25 11.45 24.53
CA GLN A 80 15.28 12.40 24.97
C GLN A 80 14.71 13.64 25.67
N THR A 81 13.40 13.70 25.90
CA THR A 81 12.74 14.85 26.53
C THR A 81 13.01 14.94 28.03
N THR A 82 12.97 16.16 28.57
CA THR A 82 13.15 16.43 30.00
C THR A 82 11.99 15.89 30.86
N ASN A 83 10.79 15.84 30.29
CA ASN A 83 9.56 15.40 30.96
C ASN A 83 9.15 13.97 30.52
N LEU A 84 9.99 12.99 30.84
CA LEU A 84 9.72 11.56 30.62
C LEU A 84 8.33 11.06 31.10
N PRO A 85 7.83 11.41 32.31
CA PRO A 85 6.55 10.86 32.76
C PRO A 85 5.36 11.34 31.92
N VAL A 86 5.45 12.54 31.33
CA VAL A 86 4.39 13.07 30.44
C VAL A 86 4.42 12.33 29.11
N MET A 87 5.62 12.17 28.53
CA MET A 87 5.81 11.45 27.27
C MET A 87 5.32 10.00 27.36
N ILE A 88 5.67 9.27 28.42
CA ILE A 88 5.22 7.88 28.64
C ILE A 88 3.70 7.81 28.78
N LYS A 89 3.07 8.73 29.51
CA LYS A 89 1.60 8.77 29.63
C LYS A 89 0.93 9.03 28.28
N SER A 90 1.45 9.98 27.49
CA SER A 90 0.89 10.27 26.17
C SER A 90 1.07 9.13 25.17
N SER A 91 2.21 8.44 25.18
CA SER A 91 2.46 7.32 24.26
C SER A 91 1.59 6.11 24.60
N ILE A 92 1.44 5.78 25.89
CA ILE A 92 0.52 4.74 26.34
C ILE A 92 -0.93 5.11 25.98
N ALA A 93 -1.35 6.36 26.18
CA ALA A 93 -2.68 6.80 25.80
C ALA A 93 -2.95 6.62 24.29
N LEU A 94 -1.96 6.94 23.43
CA LEU A 94 -2.07 6.77 21.99
C LEU A 94 -2.20 5.28 21.61
N ILE A 95 -1.38 4.40 22.21
CA ILE A 95 -1.47 2.94 21.99
C ILE A 95 -2.82 2.38 22.46
N ILE A 96 -3.37 2.90 23.57
CA ILE A 96 -4.69 2.48 24.04
C ILE A 96 -5.78 2.89 23.04
N ILE A 97 -5.73 4.10 22.48
CA ILE A 97 -6.69 4.55 21.46
C ILE A 97 -6.62 3.66 20.21
N LEU A 98 -5.42 3.33 19.75
CA LEU A 98 -5.19 2.45 18.60
C LEU A 98 -5.74 1.03 18.85
N THR A 99 -5.51 0.48 20.03
CA THR A 99 -6.05 -0.86 20.36
C THR A 99 -7.57 -0.84 20.50
N LEU A 100 -8.16 0.23 21.05
CA LEU A 100 -9.61 0.40 21.14
C LEU A 100 -10.28 0.57 19.77
N SER A 101 -9.67 1.32 18.85
CA SER A 101 -10.20 1.48 17.48
C SER A 101 -10.22 0.14 16.74
N LEU A 102 -9.16 -0.65 16.86
CA LEU A 102 -9.09 -2.01 16.30
C LEU A 102 -10.14 -2.95 16.91
N ILE A 103 -10.27 -2.96 18.24
CA ILE A 103 -11.28 -3.78 18.94
C ILE A 103 -12.68 -3.39 18.45
N TYR A 104 -12.96 -2.09 18.32
CA TYR A 104 -14.25 -1.62 17.83
C TYR A 104 -14.54 -2.15 16.42
N GLU A 105 -13.62 -2.00 15.48
CA GLU A 105 -13.78 -2.50 14.10
C GLU A 105 -13.98 -4.02 14.04
N TRP A 106 -13.25 -4.77 14.87
CA TRP A 106 -13.40 -6.21 15.01
C TRP A 106 -14.81 -6.57 15.52
N THR A 107 -15.27 -5.92 16.60
CA THR A 107 -16.61 -6.21 17.17
C THR A 107 -17.75 -5.92 16.20
N GLN A 108 -17.57 -4.94 15.29
CA GLN A 108 -18.54 -4.61 14.25
C GLN A 108 -18.47 -5.53 13.03
N LYS A 109 -17.65 -6.59 13.07
CA LYS A 109 -17.45 -7.52 11.95
C LYS A 109 -16.94 -6.85 10.68
N GLY A 110 -16.31 -5.67 10.80
CA GLY A 110 -15.71 -4.96 9.66
C GLY A 110 -14.59 -5.76 9.01
N LEU A 111 -13.91 -6.59 9.82
CA LEU A 111 -12.82 -7.48 9.43
C LEU A 111 -13.29 -8.91 9.13
N ASP A 112 -14.57 -9.23 9.28
CA ASP A 112 -15.08 -10.59 9.03
C ASP A 112 -15.31 -10.83 7.54
N TRP A 113 -14.61 -11.83 7.03
CA TRP A 113 -14.78 -12.30 5.67
C TRP A 113 -15.76 -13.47 5.70
N THR A 114 -17.03 -13.17 5.47
CA THR A 114 -17.94 -14.19 4.95
C THR A 114 -17.54 -14.45 3.50
N GLU A 115 -17.13 -15.69 3.22
CA GLU A 115 -17.07 -16.22 1.85
C GLU A 115 -18.39 -15.98 1.11
#